data_AF-A0A3D9SD47-F1
#
_entry.id   AF-A0A3D9SD47-F1
#
_cell.length_a   1.000
_cell.length_b   1.000
_cell.length_c   1.000
_cell.angle_alpha   90.00
_cell.angle_beta   90.00
_cell.angle_gamma   90.00
#
_symmetry.space_group_name_H-M   'P 1'
#
loop_
_entity.id
_entity.type
_entity.pdbx_description
1 polymer ?
#
loop_
_entity_poly.entity_id
_entity_poly.type
_entity_poly.pdbx_seq_one_letter_code
_entity_poly.pdbx_strand_id
1 'polypeptide(L)'
;MFQRDYFMRMIEQMSEVAGQVMGLRQQRKQEEALLVIDELLDRKFRMNSKVIKQLSDADLVRIMTLHGVVETANLHAIALLIKEESEILNELGRTDQVFALQLKAFHLFMRLSLLDAPAMLRTPSEEAAEMAAKLDVYELPEATRLLMYEWHEGDGRYDEAENVLYELLEDGVLIPEDAVDFYRRLLLLPDESLIAGGLPRDEVAEGLEQAARKTEVN
;
A
#
# COMPACT_ATOMS: atom_id res chain seq x y z
N MET A 1 -3.57 26.58 3.74
CA MET A 1 -5.01 26.65 4.08
C MET A 1 -5.82 25.74 3.16
N PHE A 2 -5.81 25.95 1.83
CA PHE A 2 -6.60 25.17 0.86
C PHE A 2 -6.42 23.64 0.89
N GLN A 3 -5.19 23.12 1.04
CA GLN A 3 -4.95 21.66 1.04
C GLN A 3 -5.48 20.97 2.31
N ARG A 4 -5.33 21.62 3.47
CA ARG A 4 -5.85 21.10 4.75
C ARG A 4 -7.38 21.09 4.77
N ASP A 5 -8.00 22.15 4.27
CA ASP A 5 -9.46 22.24 4.17
C ASP A 5 -10.03 21.26 3.12
N TYR A 6 -9.28 20.99 2.05
CA TYR A 6 -9.64 19.94 1.10
C TYR A 6 -9.58 18.55 1.74
N PHE A 7 -8.48 18.27 2.46
CA PHE A 7 -8.29 16.99 3.13
C PHE A 7 -9.35 16.74 4.21
N MET A 8 -9.68 17.74 5.03
CA MET A 8 -10.75 17.63 6.03
C MET A 8 -12.11 17.34 5.39
N ARG A 9 -12.45 18.03 4.30
CA ARG A 9 -13.67 17.71 3.53
C ARG A 9 -13.65 16.31 2.95
N MET A 10 -12.48 15.79 2.60
CA MET A 10 -12.34 14.40 2.16
C MET A 10 -12.66 13.44 3.30
N ILE A 11 -12.10 13.64 4.49
CA ILE A 11 -12.37 12.81 5.66
C ILE A 11 -13.87 12.80 5.99
N GLU A 12 -14.52 13.97 6.00
CA GLU A 12 -15.95 14.10 6.26
C GLU A 12 -16.79 13.30 5.25
N GLN A 13 -16.49 13.45 3.95
CA GLN A 13 -17.18 12.72 2.89
C GLN A 13 -16.97 11.22 2.98
N MET A 14 -15.74 10.77 3.25
CA MET A 14 -15.43 9.36 3.42
C MET A 14 -16.12 8.77 4.64
N SER A 15 -16.25 9.54 5.73
CA SER A 15 -16.95 9.12 6.94
C SER A 15 -18.46 8.97 6.72
N GLU A 16 -19.08 9.89 5.98
CA GLU A 16 -20.50 9.80 5.61
C GLU A 16 -20.78 8.56 4.76
N VAL A 17 -19.94 8.31 3.76
CA VAL A 17 -20.05 7.14 2.88
C VAL A 17 -19.84 5.84 3.64
N ALA A 18 -18.82 5.78 4.50
CA ALA A 18 -18.59 4.63 5.36
C ALA A 18 -19.82 4.33 6.23
N GLY A 19 -20.41 5.36 6.85
CA GLY A 19 -21.66 5.22 7.62
C GLY A 19 -22.83 4.69 6.78
N GLN A 20 -22.99 5.18 5.55
CA GLN A 20 -24.02 4.70 4.63
C GLN A 20 -23.81 3.24 4.22
N VAL A 21 -22.60 2.87 3.84
CA VAL A 21 -22.21 1.49 3.47
C VAL A 21 -22.43 0.53 4.64
N MET A 22 -21.99 0.90 5.85
CA MET A 22 -22.20 0.11 7.07
C MET A 22 -23.69 -0.08 7.37
N GLY A 23 -24.49 0.98 7.24
CA GLY A 23 -25.95 0.91 7.43
C GLY A 23 -26.63 -0.04 6.43
N LEU A 24 -26.21 -0.04 5.17
CA LEU A 24 -26.70 -0.95 4.14
C LEU A 24 -26.27 -2.40 4.41
N ARG A 25 -25.00 -2.63 4.79
CA ARG A 25 -24.49 -3.96 5.20
C ARG A 25 -25.30 -4.53 6.38
N GLN A 26 -25.61 -3.72 7.39
CA GLN A 26 -26.44 -4.13 8.54
C GLN A 26 -27.86 -4.54 8.13
N GLN A 27 -28.41 -3.90 7.11
CA GLN A 27 -29.73 -4.22 6.54
C GLN A 27 -29.70 -5.38 5.53
N ARG A 28 -28.54 -6.04 5.34
CA ARG A 28 -28.31 -7.08 4.32
C ARG A 28 -28.54 -6.59 2.88
N LYS A 29 -28.17 -5.34 2.63
CA LYS A 29 -28.28 -4.66 1.33
C LYS A 29 -26.90 -4.44 0.71
N GLN A 30 -26.08 -5.49 0.66
CA GLN A 30 -24.71 -5.44 0.13
C GLN A 30 -24.66 -4.96 -1.33
N GLU A 31 -25.61 -5.38 -2.19
CA GLU A 31 -25.66 -4.90 -3.58
C GLU A 31 -25.91 -3.39 -3.67
N GLU A 32 -26.80 -2.84 -2.82
CA GLU A 32 -27.02 -1.39 -2.75
C GLU A 32 -25.76 -0.67 -2.26
N ALA A 33 -25.00 -1.27 -1.34
CA ALA A 33 -23.74 -0.71 -0.87
C ALA A 33 -22.67 -0.66 -1.99
N LEU A 34 -22.59 -1.69 -2.85
CA LEU A 34 -21.72 -1.67 -4.02
C LEU A 34 -22.09 -0.53 -4.99
N LEU A 35 -23.39 -0.30 -5.21
CA LEU A 35 -23.85 0.82 -6.05
C LEU A 35 -23.46 2.18 -5.48
N VAL A 36 -23.53 2.36 -4.15
CA VAL A 36 -23.10 3.60 -3.48
C VAL A 36 -21.61 3.85 -3.72
N ILE A 37 -20.77 2.81 -3.63
CA ILE A 37 -19.33 2.92 -3.90
C ILE A 37 -19.08 3.31 -5.36
N ASP A 38 -19.72 2.63 -6.32
CA ASP A 38 -19.59 2.94 -7.75
C ASP A 38 -20.02 4.38 -8.06
N GLU A 39 -21.17 4.84 -7.52
CA GLU A 39 -21.64 6.21 -7.72
C GLU A 39 -20.69 7.26 -7.16
N LEU A 40 -20.06 6.98 -6.02
CA LEU A 40 -19.10 7.89 -5.43
C LEU A 40 -17.82 7.98 -6.26
N LEU A 41 -17.29 6.85 -6.71
CA LEU A 41 -16.14 6.80 -7.61
C LEU A 41 -16.43 7.61 -8.88
N ASP A 42 -17.59 7.38 -9.50
CA ASP A 42 -18.02 8.08 -10.72
C ASP A 42 -18.11 9.60 -10.53
N ARG A 43 -18.85 10.03 -9.51
CA ARG A 43 -19.13 11.45 -9.28
C ARG A 43 -17.89 12.22 -8.82
N LYS A 44 -17.08 11.62 -7.95
CA LYS A 44 -15.94 12.29 -7.32
C LYS A 44 -14.78 12.47 -8.29
N PHE A 45 -14.44 11.41 -9.01
CA PHE A 45 -13.27 11.41 -9.90
C PHE A 45 -13.63 11.74 -11.35
N ARG A 46 -14.92 11.96 -11.65
CA ARG A 46 -15.45 12.22 -13.00
C ARG A 46 -15.00 11.17 -14.01
N MET A 47 -14.79 9.94 -13.53
CA MET A 47 -14.29 8.81 -14.27
C MET A 47 -15.11 7.60 -13.86
N ASN A 48 -15.48 6.78 -14.84
CA ASN A 48 -16.23 5.56 -14.57
C ASN A 48 -15.46 4.63 -13.62
N SER A 49 -16.14 4.10 -12.61
CA SER A 49 -15.60 3.25 -11.55
C SER A 49 -14.95 2.00 -12.12
N LYS A 50 -15.48 1.44 -13.21
CA LYS A 50 -14.86 0.29 -13.89
C LYS A 50 -13.51 0.66 -14.50
N VAL A 51 -13.37 1.87 -15.02
CA VAL A 51 -12.07 2.36 -15.54
C VAL A 51 -11.08 2.52 -14.41
N ILE A 52 -11.48 3.17 -13.30
CA ILE A 52 -10.65 3.30 -12.09
C ILE A 52 -10.18 1.91 -11.63
N LYS A 53 -11.08 0.93 -11.60
CA LYS A 53 -10.78 -0.45 -11.20
C LYS A 53 -9.95 -1.23 -12.21
N GLN A 54 -9.84 -0.80 -13.47
CA GLN A 54 -9.00 -1.46 -14.48
C GLN A 54 -7.59 -0.86 -14.60
N LEU A 55 -7.42 0.42 -14.28
CA LEU A 55 -6.13 1.10 -14.33
C LEU A 55 -5.12 0.50 -13.37
N SER A 56 -3.83 0.43 -13.74
CA SER A 56 -2.80 0.07 -12.77
C SER A 56 -2.73 1.09 -11.64
N ASP A 57 -2.22 0.68 -10.49
CA ASP A 57 -1.87 1.57 -9.38
C ASP A 57 -0.96 2.72 -9.84
N ALA A 58 0.05 2.43 -10.68
CA ALA A 58 0.93 3.44 -11.26
C ALA A 58 0.18 4.41 -12.18
N ASP A 59 -0.80 3.95 -12.96
CA ASP A 59 -1.61 4.80 -13.83
C ASP A 59 -2.54 5.70 -13.00
N LEU A 60 -3.14 5.16 -11.93
CA LEU A 60 -3.95 5.94 -11.00
C LEU A 60 -3.14 7.05 -10.35
N VAL A 61 -1.93 6.77 -9.87
CA VAL A 61 -1.03 7.80 -9.32
C VAL A 61 -0.76 8.90 -10.37
N ARG A 62 -0.45 8.52 -11.61
CA ARG A 62 -0.20 9.49 -12.69
C ARG A 62 -1.41 10.36 -12.99
N ILE A 63 -2.61 9.77 -13.04
CA ILE A 63 -3.85 10.53 -13.28
C ILE A 63 -4.18 11.45 -12.10
N MET A 64 -3.88 11.02 -10.87
CA MET A 64 -4.03 11.82 -9.66
C MET A 64 -2.87 12.79 -9.44
N THR A 65 -1.98 12.99 -10.42
CA THR A 65 -0.88 13.97 -10.33
C THR A 65 -1.26 15.25 -11.05
N LEU A 66 -1.39 16.34 -10.30
CA LEU A 66 -1.67 17.67 -10.84
C LEU A 66 -0.46 18.58 -10.64
N HIS A 67 0.03 19.18 -11.72
CA HIS A 67 1.22 20.06 -11.70
C HIS A 67 2.46 19.43 -11.03
N GLY A 68 2.62 18.11 -11.18
CA GLY A 68 3.74 17.35 -10.59
C GLY A 68 3.56 16.95 -9.14
N VAL A 69 2.40 17.23 -8.52
CA VAL A 69 2.08 16.86 -7.14
C VAL A 69 0.94 15.84 -7.14
N VAL A 70 1.13 14.72 -6.45
CA VAL A 70 0.08 13.69 -6.28
C VAL A 70 -1.00 14.21 -5.34
N GLU A 71 -2.26 14.14 -5.77
CA GLU A 71 -3.44 14.41 -4.94
C GLU A 71 -3.70 13.22 -4.01
N THR A 72 -2.87 13.09 -2.96
CA THR A 72 -2.89 11.97 -2.03
C THR A 72 -4.26 11.73 -1.37
N ALA A 73 -5.04 12.79 -1.13
CA ALA A 73 -6.40 12.68 -0.60
C ALA A 73 -7.34 11.90 -1.53
N ASN A 74 -7.25 12.15 -2.84
CA ASN A 74 -8.05 11.49 -3.86
C ASN A 74 -7.64 10.03 -4.03
N LEU A 75 -6.33 9.80 -4.11
CA LEU A 75 -5.77 8.46 -4.23
C LEU A 75 -6.10 7.58 -3.00
N HIS A 76 -6.05 8.16 -1.80
CA HIS A 76 -6.41 7.48 -0.55
C HIS A 76 -7.92 7.19 -0.48
N ALA A 77 -8.79 8.11 -0.92
CA ALA A 77 -10.22 7.82 -1.04
C ALA A 77 -10.50 6.66 -2.01
N ILE A 78 -9.81 6.59 -3.16
CA ILE A 78 -9.92 5.46 -4.10
C ILE A 78 -9.50 4.15 -3.42
N ALA A 79 -8.37 4.14 -2.73
CA ALA A 79 -7.86 2.95 -2.05
C ALA A 79 -8.85 2.41 -1.00
N LEU A 80 -9.44 3.29 -0.18
CA LEU A 80 -10.45 2.92 0.81
C LEU A 80 -11.73 2.36 0.17
N LEU A 81 -12.21 2.98 -0.92
CA LEU A 81 -13.41 2.51 -1.61
C LEU A 81 -13.21 1.15 -2.27
N ILE A 82 -12.04 0.92 -2.88
CA ILE A 82 -11.69 -0.38 -3.46
C ILE A 82 -11.55 -1.44 -2.36
N LYS A 83 -10.95 -1.10 -1.21
CA LYS A 83 -10.87 -1.98 -0.04
C LYS A 83 -12.28 -2.38 0.41
N GLU A 84 -13.17 -1.42 0.68
CA GLU A 84 -14.55 -1.69 1.11
C GLU A 84 -15.33 -2.51 0.07
N GLU A 85 -15.19 -2.20 -1.22
CA GLU A 85 -15.81 -2.98 -2.29
C GLU A 85 -15.37 -4.46 -2.24
N SER A 86 -14.07 -4.70 -2.06
CA SER A 86 -13.52 -6.06 -1.97
C SER A 86 -14.08 -6.83 -0.76
N GLU A 87 -14.30 -6.16 0.36
CA GLU A 87 -14.88 -6.77 1.56
C GLU A 87 -16.34 -7.16 1.35
N ILE A 88 -17.13 -6.27 0.74
CA ILE A 88 -18.54 -6.53 0.44
C ILE A 88 -18.68 -7.66 -0.59
N LEU A 89 -17.82 -7.70 -1.61
CA LEU A 89 -17.79 -8.80 -2.57
C LEU A 89 -17.45 -10.13 -1.91
N ASN A 90 -16.52 -10.12 -0.96
CA ASN A 90 -16.19 -11.31 -0.18
C ASN A 90 -17.37 -11.78 0.70
N GLU A 91 -18.09 -10.87 1.35
CA GLU A 91 -19.32 -11.18 2.10
C GLU A 91 -20.40 -11.83 1.23
N LEU A 92 -20.49 -11.41 -0.04
CA LEU A 92 -21.41 -11.97 -1.03
C LEU A 92 -20.92 -13.29 -1.64
N GLY A 93 -19.73 -13.77 -1.27
CA GLY A 93 -19.12 -14.98 -1.84
C GLY A 93 -18.64 -14.82 -3.29
N ARG A 94 -18.47 -13.58 -3.78
CA ARG A 94 -18.02 -13.25 -5.14
C ARG A 94 -16.49 -13.17 -5.19
N THR A 95 -15.82 -14.28 -4.88
CA THR A 95 -14.38 -14.33 -4.64
C THR A 95 -13.52 -14.06 -5.87
N ASP A 96 -14.05 -14.26 -7.07
CA ASP A 96 -13.30 -14.15 -8.34
C ASP A 96 -12.62 -12.78 -8.55
N GLN A 97 -13.17 -11.72 -7.95
CA GLN A 97 -12.68 -10.35 -8.09
C GLN A 97 -11.99 -9.82 -6.82
N VAL A 98 -12.13 -10.52 -5.69
CA VAL A 98 -11.68 -10.03 -4.37
C VAL A 98 -10.16 -9.86 -4.34
N PHE A 99 -9.41 -10.87 -4.79
CA PHE A 99 -7.94 -10.82 -4.78
C PHE A 99 -7.40 -9.64 -5.59
N ALA A 100 -7.90 -9.43 -6.80
CA ALA A 100 -7.43 -8.33 -7.66
C ALA A 100 -7.72 -6.95 -7.06
N LEU A 101 -8.86 -6.77 -6.39
CA LEU A 101 -9.21 -5.52 -5.72
C LEU A 101 -8.39 -5.31 -4.44
N GLN A 102 -8.20 -6.35 -3.64
CA GLN A 102 -7.37 -6.29 -2.42
C GLN A 102 -5.91 -5.97 -2.76
N LEU A 103 -5.34 -6.64 -3.76
CA LEU A 103 -3.97 -6.38 -4.21
C LEU A 103 -3.81 -4.94 -4.71
N LYS A 104 -4.81 -4.41 -5.43
CA LYS A 104 -4.82 -3.02 -5.86
C LYS A 104 -4.89 -2.04 -4.70
N ALA A 105 -5.79 -2.27 -3.75
CA ALA A 105 -5.89 -1.44 -2.55
C ALA A 105 -4.54 -1.45 -1.79
N PHE A 106 -3.93 -2.63 -1.65
CA PHE A 106 -2.62 -2.79 -1.02
C PHE A 106 -1.54 -1.98 -1.72
N HIS A 107 -1.40 -2.07 -3.04
CA HIS A 107 -0.46 -1.27 -3.82
C HIS A 107 -0.68 0.23 -3.61
N LEU A 108 -1.93 0.69 -3.64
CA LEU A 108 -2.25 2.10 -3.43
C LEU A 108 -1.88 2.57 -2.02
N PHE A 109 -2.13 1.77 -0.98
CA PHE A 109 -1.75 2.10 0.39
C PHE A 109 -0.24 2.16 0.59
N MET A 110 0.51 1.20 0.03
CA MET A 110 1.99 1.24 0.07
C MET A 110 2.54 2.50 -0.61
N ARG A 111 2.02 2.85 -1.79
CA ARG A 111 2.42 4.08 -2.49
C ARG A 111 2.05 5.35 -1.73
N LEU A 112 0.87 5.38 -1.11
CA LEU A 112 0.46 6.50 -0.26
C LEU A 112 1.38 6.64 0.96
N SER A 113 1.83 5.52 1.54
CA SER A 113 2.82 5.51 2.62
C SER A 113 4.15 6.11 2.17
N LEU A 114 4.68 5.67 1.02
CA LEU A 114 5.91 6.19 0.43
C LEU A 114 5.84 7.68 0.03
N LEU A 115 4.63 8.20 -0.15
CA LEU A 115 4.37 9.62 -0.43
C LEU A 115 4.15 10.45 0.84
N ASP A 116 4.34 9.89 2.03
CA ASP A 116 4.03 10.49 3.33
C ASP A 116 2.60 11.05 3.38
N ALA A 117 1.64 10.32 2.77
CA ALA A 117 0.27 10.79 2.71
C ALA A 117 -0.33 10.85 4.12
N PRO A 118 -1.04 11.95 4.47
CA PRO A 118 -1.63 12.09 5.79
C PRO A 118 -2.69 11.01 6.03
N ALA A 119 -2.81 10.62 7.31
CA ALA A 119 -3.84 9.69 7.76
C ALA A 119 -5.24 10.25 7.51
N MET A 120 -6.15 9.39 7.07
CA MET A 120 -7.59 9.68 7.14
C MET A 120 -8.08 9.24 8.53
N LEU A 121 -8.75 8.09 8.61
CA LEU A 121 -9.05 7.43 9.88
C LEU A 121 -7.83 6.68 10.42
N ARG A 122 -7.09 6.05 9.50
CA ARG A 122 -5.85 5.30 9.73
C ARG A 122 -4.77 5.82 8.79
N THR A 123 -3.51 5.54 9.13
CA THR A 123 -2.39 5.85 8.23
C THR A 123 -2.42 4.91 7.02
N PRO A 124 -1.87 5.33 5.86
CA PRO A 124 -1.72 4.42 4.72
C PRO A 124 -0.91 3.17 5.08
N SER A 125 0.10 3.31 5.94
CA SER A 125 0.92 2.18 6.41
C SER A 125 0.09 1.18 7.23
N GLU A 126 -0.78 1.64 8.14
CA GLU A 126 -1.68 0.76 8.90
C GLU A 126 -2.67 0.02 7.99
N GLU A 127 -3.19 0.69 6.96
CA GLU A 127 -4.06 0.08 5.95
C GLU A 127 -3.32 -0.96 5.11
N ALA A 128 -2.09 -0.66 4.68
CA ALA A 128 -1.23 -1.58 3.95
C ALA A 128 -0.88 -2.83 4.79
N ALA A 129 -0.56 -2.66 6.08
CA ALA A 129 -0.27 -3.78 6.98
C ALA A 129 -1.47 -4.71 7.18
N GLU A 130 -2.68 -4.16 7.30
CA GLU A 130 -3.89 -4.99 7.32
C GLU A 130 -4.04 -5.78 6.00
N MET A 131 -3.73 -5.15 4.87
CA MET A 131 -3.84 -5.79 3.57
C MET A 131 -2.79 -6.87 3.36
N ALA A 132 -1.55 -6.65 3.80
CA ALA A 132 -0.50 -7.66 3.82
C ALA A 132 -0.96 -8.91 4.59
N ALA A 133 -1.52 -8.75 5.80
CA ALA A 133 -2.02 -9.86 6.60
C ALA A 133 -3.18 -10.64 5.92
N LYS A 134 -4.06 -9.97 5.16
CA LYS A 134 -5.12 -10.65 4.40
C LYS A 134 -4.56 -11.38 3.17
N LEU A 135 -3.48 -10.87 2.59
CA LEU A 135 -2.90 -11.38 1.36
C LEU A 135 -1.78 -12.41 1.58
N ASP A 136 -1.31 -12.60 2.82
CA ASP A 136 -0.26 -13.54 3.23
C ASP A 136 -0.51 -15.01 2.83
N VAL A 137 -1.77 -15.38 2.61
CA VAL A 137 -2.14 -16.73 2.15
C VAL A 137 -1.88 -16.97 0.66
N TYR A 138 -1.49 -15.94 -0.09
CA TYR A 138 -1.24 -15.99 -1.52
C TYR A 138 0.24 -15.80 -1.83
N GLU A 139 0.70 -16.46 -2.88
CA GLU A 139 1.98 -16.11 -3.49
C GLU A 139 1.82 -14.77 -4.24
N LEU A 140 2.53 -13.75 -3.77
CA LEU A 140 2.39 -12.40 -4.31
C LEU A 140 3.23 -12.19 -5.56
N PRO A 141 2.71 -11.47 -6.58
CA PRO A 141 3.49 -11.15 -7.77
C PRO A 141 4.80 -10.43 -7.42
N GLU A 142 5.86 -10.69 -8.17
CA GLU A 142 7.18 -10.05 -8.02
C GLU A 142 7.10 -8.53 -7.83
N ALA A 143 6.37 -7.84 -8.70
CA ALA A 143 6.18 -6.39 -8.61
C ALA A 143 5.53 -5.93 -7.30
N THR A 144 4.73 -6.79 -6.66
CA THR A 144 4.16 -6.51 -5.33
C THR A 144 5.22 -6.63 -4.26
N ARG A 145 6.04 -7.69 -4.28
CA ARG A 145 7.11 -7.89 -3.31
C ARG A 145 8.17 -6.80 -3.40
N LEU A 146 8.51 -6.34 -4.61
CA LEU A 146 9.37 -5.16 -4.80
C LEU A 146 8.78 -3.90 -4.14
N LEU A 147 7.48 -3.64 -4.33
CA LEU A 147 6.81 -2.51 -3.68
C LEU A 147 6.71 -2.68 -2.15
N MET A 148 6.55 -3.91 -1.66
CA MET A 148 6.60 -4.22 -0.23
C MET A 148 7.97 -3.91 0.35
N TYR A 149 9.05 -4.36 -0.30
CA TYR A 149 10.42 -4.05 0.11
C TYR A 149 10.65 -2.53 0.22
N GLU A 150 10.29 -1.76 -0.80
CA GLU A 150 10.38 -0.30 -0.77
C GLU A 150 9.57 0.30 0.38
N TRP A 151 8.34 -0.18 0.58
CA TRP A 151 7.44 0.29 1.63
C TRP A 151 7.95 -0.03 3.04
N HIS A 152 8.41 -1.24 3.30
CA HIS A 152 8.96 -1.63 4.60
C HIS A 152 10.22 -0.80 4.93
N GLU A 153 11.13 -0.61 3.96
CA GLU A 153 12.31 0.24 4.16
C GLU A 153 11.90 1.70 4.43
N GLY A 154 10.98 2.24 3.62
CA GLY A 154 10.50 3.62 3.74
C GLY A 154 9.73 3.90 5.04
N ASP A 155 9.02 2.90 5.57
CA ASP A 155 8.28 3.00 6.84
C ASP A 155 9.15 2.65 8.06
N GLY A 156 10.43 2.34 7.85
CA GLY A 156 11.40 2.05 8.92
C GLY A 156 11.28 0.66 9.53
N ARG A 157 10.62 -0.29 8.84
CA ARG A 157 10.51 -1.70 9.23
C ARG A 157 11.60 -2.52 8.54
N TYR A 158 12.83 -2.34 9.01
CA TYR A 158 14.03 -2.82 8.34
C TYR A 158 14.17 -4.34 8.36
N ASP A 159 13.73 -4.99 9.43
CA ASP A 159 13.65 -6.45 9.53
C ASP A 159 12.68 -7.05 8.48
N GLU A 160 11.49 -6.46 8.33
CA GLU A 160 10.52 -6.86 7.30
C GLU A 160 11.07 -6.59 5.89
N ALA A 161 11.74 -5.45 5.69
CA ALA A 161 12.37 -5.13 4.42
C ALA A 161 13.48 -6.15 4.07
N GLU A 162 14.30 -6.53 5.05
CA GLU A 162 15.37 -7.52 4.87
C GLU A 162 14.82 -8.90 4.50
N ASN A 163 13.74 -9.35 5.15
CA ASN A 163 13.08 -10.60 4.80
C ASN A 163 12.64 -10.63 3.34
N VAL A 164 11.93 -9.59 2.88
CA VAL A 164 11.47 -9.49 1.49
C VAL A 164 12.64 -9.35 0.52
N LEU A 165 13.70 -8.62 0.89
CA LEU A 165 14.94 -8.53 0.11
C LEU A 165 15.55 -9.90 -0.15
N TYR A 166 15.64 -10.77 0.87
CA TYR A 166 16.21 -12.11 0.70
C TYR A 166 15.34 -13.01 -0.17
N GLU A 167 14.01 -12.96 -0.04
CA GLU A 167 13.10 -13.67 -0.96
C GLU A 167 13.32 -13.23 -2.41
N LEU A 168 13.45 -11.92 -2.66
CA LEU A 168 13.68 -11.37 -3.98
C LEU A 168 15.07 -11.74 -4.55
N LEU A 169 16.09 -11.88 -3.70
CA LEU A 169 17.41 -12.38 -4.11
C LEU A 169 17.37 -13.86 -4.48
N GLU A 170 16.66 -14.68 -3.69
CA GLU A 170 16.53 -16.12 -3.95
C GLU A 170 15.84 -16.40 -5.28
N ASP A 171 14.84 -15.59 -5.62
CA ASP A 171 14.12 -15.66 -6.90
C ASP A 171 14.90 -15.02 -8.07
N GLY A 172 16.05 -14.39 -7.80
CA GLY A 172 16.88 -13.73 -8.81
C GLY A 172 16.30 -12.43 -9.37
N VAL A 173 15.35 -11.83 -8.65
CA VAL A 173 14.73 -10.54 -8.99
C VAL A 173 15.67 -9.39 -8.66
N LEU A 174 16.30 -9.47 -7.49
CA LEU A 174 17.37 -8.57 -7.06
C LEU A 174 18.73 -9.28 -7.18
N ILE A 175 19.79 -8.49 -7.25
CA ILE A 175 21.17 -8.98 -7.28
C ILE A 175 21.88 -8.69 -5.94
N PRO A 176 22.95 -9.42 -5.58
CA PRO A 176 23.65 -9.22 -4.31
C PRO A 176 24.07 -7.76 -4.02
N GLU A 177 24.34 -6.98 -5.06
CA GLU A 177 24.64 -5.55 -4.99
C GLU A 177 23.48 -4.73 -4.39
N ASP A 178 22.23 -5.09 -4.66
CA ASP A 178 21.05 -4.41 -4.12
C ASP A 178 21.00 -4.55 -2.59
N ALA A 179 21.37 -5.71 -2.06
CA ALA A 179 21.48 -5.94 -0.62
C ALA A 179 22.64 -5.16 0.01
N VAL A 180 23.78 -5.08 -0.67
CA VAL A 180 24.89 -4.22 -0.23
C VAL A 180 24.43 -2.76 -0.13
N ASP A 181 23.68 -2.28 -1.12
CA ASP A 181 23.16 -0.91 -1.12
C ASP A 181 22.09 -0.68 -0.05
N PHE A 182 21.23 -1.66 0.23
CA PHE A 182 20.29 -1.65 1.37
C PHE A 182 21.02 -1.43 2.70
N TYR A 183 21.97 -2.31 3.05
CA TYR A 183 22.68 -2.18 4.33
C TYR A 183 23.51 -0.91 4.42
N ARG A 184 24.10 -0.44 3.30
CA ARG A 184 24.81 0.85 3.26
C ARG A 184 23.90 2.03 3.58
N ARG A 185 22.65 2.03 3.10
CA ARG A 185 21.66 3.07 3.47
C ARG A 185 21.34 3.00 4.96
N LEU A 186 21.13 1.80 5.50
CA LEU A 186 20.87 1.61 6.94
C LEU A 186 22.04 2.02 7.84
N LEU A 187 23.28 1.86 7.38
CA LEU A 187 24.48 2.31 8.10
C LEU A 187 24.53 3.83 8.34
N LEU A 188 23.76 4.62 7.59
CA LEU A 188 23.68 6.07 7.75
C LEU A 188 22.66 6.50 8.83
N LEU A 189 21.82 5.59 9.30
CA LEU A 189 20.77 5.87 10.28
C LEU A 189 21.32 5.81 11.71
N PRO A 190 20.69 6.48 12.69
CA PRO A 190 21.05 6.34 14.09
C PRO A 190 20.63 4.96 14.65
N ASP A 191 21.30 4.50 15.70
CA ASP A 191 21.04 3.19 16.30
C ASP A 191 19.61 3.06 16.84
N GLU A 192 19.03 4.14 17.35
CA GLU A 192 17.66 4.15 17.83
C GLU A 192 16.65 3.84 16.71
N SER A 193 16.89 4.35 15.49
CA SER A 193 16.04 4.06 14.33
C SER A 193 16.17 2.61 13.89
N LEU A 194 17.39 2.07 13.88
CA LEU A 194 17.66 0.68 13.54
C LEU A 194 17.00 -0.30 14.53
N ILE A 195 17.15 -0.05 15.83
CA ILE A 195 16.55 -0.86 16.87
C ILE A 195 15.02 -0.79 16.79
N ALA A 196 14.45 0.40 16.56
CA ALA A 196 13.01 0.56 16.38
C ALA A 196 12.49 -0.18 15.15
N GLY A 197 13.31 -0.26 14.09
CA GLY A 197 13.01 -0.99 12.85
C GLY A 197 13.40 -2.47 12.87
N GLY A 198 13.73 -3.03 14.04
CA GLY A 198 13.97 -4.47 14.20
C GLY A 198 15.32 -4.98 13.71
N LEU A 199 16.21 -4.11 13.21
CA LEU A 199 17.49 -4.53 12.63
C LEU A 199 18.66 -3.73 13.23
N PRO A 200 19.21 -4.13 14.40
CA PRO A 200 20.30 -3.46 15.08
C PRO A 200 21.59 -3.31 14.26
N ARG A 201 22.47 -2.38 14.69
CA ARG A 201 23.69 -1.99 13.96
C ARG A 201 24.62 -3.17 13.64
N ASP A 202 24.77 -4.08 14.59
CA ASP A 202 25.59 -5.28 14.48
C ASP A 202 25.03 -6.24 13.43
N GLU A 203 23.71 -6.45 13.40
CA GLU A 203 23.05 -7.24 12.36
C GLU A 203 23.18 -6.59 10.98
N VAL A 204 23.00 -5.27 10.87
CA VAL A 204 23.23 -4.52 9.61
C VAL A 204 24.68 -4.68 9.11
N ALA A 205 25.66 -4.62 10.01
CA ALA A 205 27.07 -4.77 9.65
C ALA A 205 27.40 -6.21 9.22
N GLU A 206 26.84 -7.20 9.90
CA GLU A 206 26.99 -8.61 9.54
C GLU A 206 26.32 -8.90 8.19
N GLY A 207 25.08 -8.44 7.98
CA GLY A 207 24.35 -8.57 6.72
C GLY A 207 25.11 -7.96 5.54
N LEU A 208 25.70 -6.77 5.73
CA LEU A 208 26.56 -6.14 4.73
C LEU A 208 27.79 -6.99 4.39
N GLU A 209 28.48 -7.55 5.39
CA GLU A 209 29.66 -8.39 5.15
C GLU A 209 29.28 -9.66 4.37
N GLN A 210 28.17 -10.29 4.75
CA GLN A 210 27.66 -11.48 4.05
C GLN A 210 27.25 -11.16 2.60
N ALA A 211 26.54 -10.05 2.38
CA ALA A 211 26.14 -9.62 1.04
C ALA A 211 27.35 -9.29 0.16
N ALA A 212 28.34 -8.56 0.68
CA ALA A 212 29.56 -8.19 -0.04
C ALA A 212 30.38 -9.41 -0.48
N ARG A 213 30.47 -10.45 0.36
CA ARG A 213 31.15 -11.71 -0.01
C ARG A 213 30.44 -12.43 -1.16
N LYS A 214 29.10 -12.37 -1.23
CA LYS A 214 28.34 -12.97 -2.34
C LYS A 214 28.55 -12.21 -3.65
N THR A 215 28.86 -10.91 -3.60
CA THR A 215 29.19 -10.08 -4.76
C THR A 215 30.56 -10.44 -5.37
N GLU A 216 31.52 -10.87 -4.56
CA GLU A 216 32.88 -11.21 -5.03
C GLU A 216 32.98 -12.59 -5.70
N VAL A 217 31.96 -13.44 -5.52
CA VAL A 217 31.96 -14.85 -5.97
C VAL A 217 31.20 -15.04 -7.30
N ASN A 218 30.43 -14.04 -7.73
CA ASN A 218 29.71 -14.01 -9.03
C ASN A 218 30.48 -13.21 -10.09
#